data_AF-A0A9D1YZE9-F1
#
_entry.id   AF-A0A9D1YZE9-F1
#
_cell.length_a   1.000
_cell.length_b   1.000
_cell.length_c   1.000
_cell.angle_alpha   90.00
_cell.angle_beta   90.00
_cell.angle_gamma   90.00
#
_symmetry.space_group_name_H-M   'P 1'
#
loop_
_entity.id
_entity.type
_entity.pdbx_description
1 polymer ?
#
loop_
_entity_poly.entity_id
_entity_poly.type
_entity_poly.pdbx_seq_one_letter_code
_entity_poly.pdbx_strand_id
1 'polypeptide(L)'
;MAEKRVITNIEAHVRQLIDDHKRLSKICDELTAQRDAWRAEKRSLEERIKELEAEVARMQLSEGLAGGGTNREKARARVNRLMREVDKCIALLGQQSETPKTDRKPQ
;
A
#
# COMPACT_ATOMS: atom_id res chain seq x y z
N MET A 1 0.92 -26.42 -65.82
CA MET A 1 -0.44 -26.19 -65.26
C MET A 1 -0.49 -26.45 -63.75
N ALA A 2 -0.03 -27.63 -63.26
CA ALA A 2 -0.07 -27.99 -61.84
C ALA A 2 0.83 -27.10 -60.96
N GLU A 3 2.05 -26.82 -61.40
CA GLU A 3 3.03 -26.00 -60.66
C GLU A 3 2.53 -24.57 -60.41
N LYS A 4 1.93 -23.93 -61.42
CA LYS A 4 1.31 -22.61 -61.29
C LYS A 4 0.17 -22.59 -60.25
N ARG A 5 -0.60 -23.69 -60.14
CA ARG A 5 -1.67 -23.81 -59.13
C ARG A 5 -1.11 -23.94 -57.72
N VAL A 6 -0.01 -24.68 -57.54
CA VAL A 6 0.68 -24.81 -56.25
C VAL A 6 1.21 -23.46 -55.79
N ILE A 7 1.87 -22.71 -56.68
CA ILE A 7 2.38 -21.37 -56.36
C ILE A 7 1.25 -20.44 -55.93
N THR A 8 0.14 -20.37 -56.70
CA THR A 8 -1.00 -19.52 -56.32
C THR A 8 -1.65 -19.91 -55.00
N ASN A 9 -1.66 -21.21 -54.66
CA ASN A 9 -2.23 -21.68 -53.41
C ASN A 9 -1.33 -21.32 -52.21
N ILE A 10 -0.02 -21.50 -52.35
CA ILE A 10 0.95 -21.08 -51.34
C ILE A 10 0.89 -19.58 -51.13
N GLU A 11 0.81 -18.77 -52.20
CA GLU A 11 0.63 -17.32 -52.08
C GLU A 11 -0.64 -16.94 -51.30
N ALA A 12 -1.77 -17.62 -51.57
CA ALA A 12 -3.02 -17.38 -50.86
C ALA A 12 -2.90 -17.72 -49.36
N HIS A 13 -2.31 -18.88 -49.03
CA HIS A 13 -2.08 -19.28 -47.65
C HIS A 13 -1.12 -18.33 -46.91
N VAL A 14 -0.05 -17.87 -47.57
CA VAL A 14 0.87 -16.90 -46.96
C VAL A 14 0.18 -15.57 -46.70
N ARG A 15 -0.65 -15.07 -47.63
CA ARG A 15 -1.44 -13.85 -47.41
C ARG A 15 -2.41 -14.02 -46.23
N GLN A 16 -3.12 -15.13 -46.18
CA GLN A 16 -4.03 -15.43 -45.08
C GLN A 16 -3.31 -15.49 -43.74
N LEU A 17 -2.15 -16.17 -43.68
CA LEU A 17 -1.35 -16.27 -42.46
C LEU A 17 -0.86 -14.90 -41.97
N ILE A 18 -0.46 -14.01 -42.90
CA ILE A 18 -0.07 -12.63 -42.58
C ILE A 18 -1.25 -11.85 -42.01
N ASP A 19 -2.43 -11.99 -42.59
CA ASP A 19 -3.63 -11.27 -42.13
C ASP A 19 -4.11 -11.78 -40.77
N ASP A 20 -4.08 -13.09 -40.55
CA ASP A 20 -4.37 -13.71 -39.26
C ASP A 20 -3.37 -13.28 -38.19
N HIS A 21 -2.07 -13.23 -38.52
CA HIS A 21 -1.04 -12.74 -37.61
C HIS A 21 -1.28 -11.26 -37.23
N LYS A 22 -1.56 -10.39 -38.21
CA LYS A 22 -1.87 -8.98 -37.95
C LYS A 22 -3.10 -8.83 -37.06
N ARG A 23 -4.14 -9.62 -37.32
CA ARG A 23 -5.37 -9.62 -36.50
C ARG A 23 -5.06 -10.06 -35.08
N LEU A 24 -4.33 -11.16 -34.90
CA LEU A 24 -3.99 -11.68 -33.59
C LEU A 24 -3.07 -10.71 -32.83
N SER A 25 -2.12 -10.08 -33.51
CA SER A 25 -1.26 -9.03 -32.93
C SER A 25 -2.08 -7.89 -32.36
N LYS A 26 -3.06 -7.38 -33.10
CA LYS A 26 -3.98 -6.34 -32.60
C LYS A 26 -4.76 -6.78 -31.37
N ILE A 27 -5.28 -8.01 -31.37
CA ILE A 27 -6.00 -8.56 -30.22
C ILE A 27 -5.07 -8.67 -29.00
N CYS A 28 -3.82 -9.11 -29.19
CA CYS A 28 -2.83 -9.17 -28.13
C CYS A 28 -2.51 -7.77 -27.56
N ASP A 29 -2.41 -6.75 -28.42
CA ASP A 29 -2.20 -5.37 -28.00
C ASP A 29 -3.40 -4.83 -27.21
N GLU A 30 -4.62 -5.06 -27.69
CA GLU A 30 -5.86 -4.67 -27.02
C GLU A 30 -6.02 -5.35 -25.65
N LEU A 31 -5.81 -6.67 -25.58
CA LEU A 31 -5.86 -7.41 -24.33
C LEU A 31 -4.77 -6.96 -23.36
N THR A 32 -3.59 -6.62 -23.87
CA THR A 32 -2.50 -6.08 -23.04
C THR A 32 -2.89 -4.73 -22.45
N ALA A 33 -3.44 -3.83 -23.26
CA ALA A 33 -3.90 -2.51 -22.81
C ALA A 33 -5.03 -2.63 -21.77
N GLN A 34 -6.01 -3.51 -22.01
CA GLN A 34 -7.07 -3.78 -21.04
C GLN A 34 -6.50 -4.31 -19.73
N ARG A 35 -5.63 -5.32 -19.79
CA ARG A 35 -4.98 -5.91 -18.63
C ARG A 35 -4.17 -4.87 -17.84
N ASP A 36 -3.51 -3.93 -18.50
CA ASP A 36 -2.78 -2.84 -17.84
C ASP A 36 -3.74 -1.83 -17.18
N ALA A 37 -4.86 -1.50 -17.84
CA ALA A 37 -5.91 -0.66 -17.26
C ALA A 37 -6.52 -1.28 -16.00
N TRP A 38 -6.92 -2.56 -16.05
CA TRP A 38 -7.43 -3.29 -14.89
C TRP A 38 -6.39 -3.38 -13.76
N ARG A 39 -5.10 -3.53 -14.08
CA ARG A 39 -4.03 -3.49 -13.06
C ARG A 39 -3.87 -2.11 -12.44
N ALA A 40 -4.08 -1.03 -13.18
CA ALA A 40 -4.05 0.33 -12.63
C ALA A 40 -5.25 0.59 -11.71
N GLU A 41 -6.45 0.21 -12.14
CA GLU A 41 -7.67 0.34 -11.34
C GLU A 41 -7.59 -0.47 -10.04
N LYS A 42 -7.14 -1.73 -10.13
CA LYS A 42 -6.93 -2.56 -8.94
C LYS A 42 -6.00 -1.90 -7.92
N ARG A 43 -4.88 -1.33 -8.36
CA ARG A 43 -3.95 -0.61 -7.47
C ARG A 43 -4.61 0.60 -6.81
N SER A 44 -5.36 1.38 -7.57
CA SER A 44 -6.09 2.55 -7.03
C SER A 44 -7.14 2.13 -6.00
N LEU A 45 -7.89 1.06 -6.25
CA LEU A 45 -8.86 0.52 -5.30
C LEU A 45 -8.18 -0.02 -4.03
N GLU A 46 -7.06 -0.72 -4.17
CA GLU A 46 -6.28 -1.20 -3.01
C GLU A 46 -5.72 -0.05 -2.16
N GLU A 47 -5.26 1.04 -2.78
CA GLU A 47 -4.85 2.26 -2.07
C GLU A 47 -6.04 2.89 -1.33
N ARG A 48 -7.20 2.98 -1.98
CA ARG A 48 -8.42 3.52 -1.38
C ARG A 48 -8.89 2.69 -0.19
N ILE A 49 -8.81 1.35 -0.29
CA ILE A 49 -9.11 0.45 0.83
C ILE A 49 -8.17 0.74 2.00
N LYS A 50 -6.86 0.86 1.77
CA LYS A 50 -5.89 1.17 2.83
C LYS A 50 -6.15 2.53 3.47
N GLU A 51 -6.50 3.54 2.69
CA GLU A 51 -6.89 4.86 3.21
C GLU A 51 -8.10 4.78 4.12
N LEU A 52 -9.15 4.10 3.67
CA LEU A 52 -10.40 3.91 4.42
C LEU A 52 -10.18 3.07 5.68
N GLU A 53 -9.38 2.01 5.61
CA GLU A 53 -9.00 1.21 6.79
C GLU A 53 -8.25 2.06 7.82
N ALA A 54 -7.33 2.93 7.38
CA ALA A 54 -6.62 3.85 8.26
C ALA A 54 -7.58 4.89 8.86
N GLU A 55 -8.57 5.36 8.10
CA GLU A 55 -9.59 6.29 8.58
C GLU A 55 -10.52 5.65 9.62
N VAL A 56 -10.99 4.43 9.36
CA VAL A 56 -11.76 3.64 10.32
C VAL A 56 -10.96 3.41 11.60
N ALA A 57 -9.68 3.05 11.49
CA ALA A 57 -8.82 2.88 12.66
C ALA A 57 -8.65 4.18 13.47
N ARG A 58 -8.55 5.34 12.80
CA ARG A 58 -8.52 6.65 13.48
C ARG A 58 -9.84 6.96 14.19
N MET A 59 -10.97 6.73 13.52
CA MET A 59 -12.30 6.93 14.11
C MET A 59 -12.51 6.04 15.33
N GLN A 60 -12.23 4.74 15.21
CA GLN A 60 -12.34 3.78 16.32
C GLN A 60 -11.41 4.12 17.51
N LEU A 61 -10.23 4.67 17.24
CA LEU A 61 -9.35 5.19 18.29
C LEU A 61 -10.00 6.39 18.97
N SER A 62 -10.50 7.37 18.20
CA SER A 62 -11.13 8.57 18.75
C SER A 62 -12.35 8.23 19.61
N GLU A 63 -13.18 7.27 19.17
CA GLU A 63 -14.33 6.78 19.90
C GLU A 63 -13.94 6.08 21.20
N GLY A 64 -12.93 5.19 21.15
CA GLY A 64 -12.41 4.51 22.34
C GLY A 64 -11.79 5.47 23.36
N LEU A 65 -11.16 6.56 22.90
CA LEU A 65 -10.64 7.64 23.75
C LEU A 65 -11.75 8.50 24.35
N ALA A 66 -12.83 8.76 23.60
CA ALA A 66 -14.03 9.44 24.09
C ALA A 66 -14.85 8.57 25.07
N GLY A 67 -14.42 7.33 25.34
CA GLY A 67 -15.00 6.44 26.33
C GLY A 67 -16.21 5.65 25.84
N GLY A 68 -16.53 5.72 24.54
CA GLY A 68 -17.61 4.98 23.88
C GLY A 68 -17.15 3.62 23.34
N GLY A 69 -18.05 2.64 23.37
CA GLY A 69 -17.94 1.40 22.59
C GLY A 69 -17.02 0.30 23.14
N THR A 70 -16.97 -0.80 22.38
CA THR A 70 -16.21 -2.04 22.68
C THR A 70 -14.70 -1.88 22.60
N ASN A 71 -14.20 -0.76 22.04
CA ASN A 71 -12.78 -0.53 21.82
C ASN A 71 -12.09 0.30 22.94
N ARG A 72 -12.84 0.61 24.01
CA ARG A 72 -12.38 1.35 25.19
C ARG A 72 -11.12 0.74 25.83
N GLU A 73 -11.02 -0.59 25.88
CA GLU A 73 -9.86 -1.28 26.46
C GLU A 73 -8.58 -1.09 25.65
N LYS A 74 -8.65 -1.18 24.32
CA LYS A 74 -7.49 -0.95 23.44
C LYS A 74 -7.02 0.51 23.50
N ALA A 75 -7.95 1.46 23.52
CA ALA A 75 -7.65 2.88 23.69
C ALA A 75 -6.98 3.15 25.05
N ARG A 76 -7.54 2.60 26.14
CA ARG A 76 -6.98 2.72 27.48
C ARG A 76 -5.59 2.10 27.61
N ALA A 77 -5.36 0.93 27.01
CA ALA A 77 -4.04 0.29 26.99
C ALA A 77 -2.98 1.17 26.30
N ARG A 78 -3.35 1.83 25.19
CA ARG A 78 -2.46 2.73 24.45
C ARG A 78 -2.18 4.03 25.22
N VAL A 79 -3.19 4.61 25.87
CA VAL A 79 -3.01 5.77 26.78
C VAL A 79 -2.09 5.41 27.95
N ASN A 80 -2.30 4.26 28.58
CA ASN A 80 -1.46 3.78 29.69
C ASN A 80 -0.01 3.52 29.27
N ARG A 81 0.25 3.20 28.00
CA ARG A 81 1.61 3.07 27.47
C ARG A 81 2.25 4.44 27.26
N LEU A 82 1.52 5.38 26.66
CA LEU A 82 1.98 6.76 26.48
C LEU A 82 2.28 7.45 27.81
N MET A 83 1.42 7.28 28.82
CA MET A 83 1.67 7.80 30.18
C MET A 83 2.99 7.26 30.75
N ARG A 84 3.28 5.96 30.58
CA ARG A 84 4.55 5.38 31.03
C ARG A 84 5.77 5.95 30.30
N GLU A 85 5.64 6.24 29.01
CA GLU A 85 6.71 6.90 28.26
C GLU A 85 6.91 8.35 28.71
N VAL A 86 5.82 9.07 29.01
CA VAL A 86 5.87 10.42 29.59
C VAL A 86 6.52 10.39 30.98
N ASP A 87 6.09 9.49 31.87
CA ASP A 87 6.69 9.32 33.21
C ASP A 87 8.18 9.02 33.11
N LYS A 88 8.58 8.17 32.15
CA LYS A 88 9.99 7.87 31.89
C LYS A 88 10.77 9.10 31.43
N CYS A 89 10.20 9.92 30.56
CA CYS A 89 10.81 11.18 30.13
C CYS A 89 10.92 12.18 31.30
N ILE A 90 9.88 12.30 32.15
CA ILE A 90 9.89 13.16 33.35
C ILE A 90 11.01 12.71 34.31
N ALA A 91 11.14 11.41 34.55
CA ALA A 91 12.19 10.86 35.41
C ALA A 91 13.60 11.16 34.87
N LEU A 92 13.80 11.03 33.55
CA LEU A 92 15.07 11.37 32.91
C LEU A 92 15.39 12.86 33.03
N LEU A 93 14.41 13.75 32.89
CA LEU A 93 14.59 15.19 33.07
C LEU A 93 14.89 15.56 34.54
N GLY A 94 14.21 14.93 35.49
CA GLY A 94 14.49 15.11 36.92
C GLY A 94 15.91 14.69 37.32
N GLN A 95 16.40 13.57 36.78
CA GLN A 95 17.78 13.11 36.99
C GLN A 95 18.83 14.04 36.39
N GLN A 96 18.52 14.75 35.29
CA GLN A 96 19.41 15.75 34.71
C GLN A 96 19.48 17.04 35.55
N SER A 97 18.40 17.38 36.28
CA SER A 97 18.39 18.53 37.18
C SER A 97 19.09 18.29 38.53
N GLU A 98 19.26 17.03 38.94
CA GLU A 98 19.95 16.65 40.18
C GLU A 98 21.41 16.20 39.95
N THR A 99 22.15 16.90 39.09
CA THR A 99 23.61 16.75 39.10
C THR A 99 24.14 17.33 40.42
N PRO A 100 24.93 16.56 41.20
CA PRO A 100 25.34 16.97 42.54
C PRO A 100 26.24 18.20 42.41
N LYS A 101 25.79 19.34 42.98
CA LYS A 101 26.69 20.43 43.34
C LYS A 101 27.71 19.83 44.30
N THR A 102 28.91 19.56 43.79
CA THR A 102 30.07 19.22 44.60
C THR A 102 30.24 20.31 45.65
N ASP A 103 29.97 19.96 46.90
CA ASP A 103 30.23 20.79 48.07
C ASP A 103 31.74 21.13 48.09
N ARG A 104 32.09 22.32 47.61
CA ARG A 104 33.35 22.98 48.00
C ARG A 104 33.15 23.50 49.42
N LYS A 105 33.63 22.75 50.40
CA LYS A 105 33.77 23.23 51.77
C LYS A 105 35.02 24.13 51.86
N PRO A 106 34.92 25.37 52.36
CA PRO A 106 36.09 26.18 52.69
C PRO A 106 36.57 25.90 54.12
N GLN A 107 37.90 25.93 54.28
CA GLN A 107 38.73 25.75 55.48
C GLN A 107 38.95 24.31 55.96
#